data_AF-U2DGE8-F1
#
_entry.id   AF-U2DGE8-F1
#
_cell.length_a   1.000
_cell.length_b   1.000
_cell.length_c   1.000
_cell.angle_alpha   90.00
_cell.angle_beta   90.00
_cell.angle_gamma   90.00
#
_symmetry.space_group_name_H-M   'P 1'
#
loop_
_entity.id
_entity.type
_entity.pdbx_description
1 polymer ?
#
loop_
_entity_poly.entity_id
_entity_poly.type
_entity_poly.pdbx_seq_one_letter_code
_entity_poly.pdbx_strand_id
1 'polypeptide(L)'
;MKYSLVNFCEFDKYAAKSYCAIHGTSETLNLGDITKVDEKEIEPFNMICGGSPCQDFSLAGKQAGAVWKCRSCGHEYNPLQVHYSKRDTCSMCGSHDIDKTRSSLLVEWLRMIRGVKPVWGIYENVKNIVGKKFRDT
;
A
#
# COMPACT_ATOMS: atom_id res chain seq x y z
N MET A 1 -8.95 24.92 -10.42
CA MET A 1 -9.10 23.56 -11.02
C MET A 1 -10.27 22.87 -10.34
N LYS A 2 -11.11 22.16 -11.10
CA LYS A 2 -12.17 21.30 -10.55
C LYS A 2 -11.66 19.86 -10.58
N TYR A 3 -11.79 19.15 -9.47
CA TYR A 3 -11.49 17.72 -9.36
C TYR A 3 -12.80 16.97 -9.05
N SER A 4 -12.90 15.73 -9.50
CA SER A 4 -13.98 14.80 -9.16
C SER A 4 -13.40 13.56 -8.52
N LEU A 5 -14.02 13.09 -7.44
CA LEU A 5 -13.65 11.85 -6.79
C LEU A 5 -14.08 10.67 -7.68
N VAL A 6 -13.14 9.81 -8.06
CA VAL A 6 -13.44 8.53 -8.74
C VAL A 6 -13.72 7.47 -7.68
N ASN A 7 -12.75 7.23 -6.79
CA ASN A 7 -12.89 6.34 -5.66
C ASN A 7 -12.06 6.83 -4.46
N PHE A 8 -12.39 6.34 -3.27
CA PHE A 8 -11.52 6.36 -2.11
C PHE A 8 -11.34 4.92 -1.58
N CYS A 9 -10.30 4.65 -0.79
CA CYS A 9 -10.00 3.30 -0.31
C CYS A 9 -9.68 3.35 1.18
N GLU A 10 -10.64 2.96 2.00
CA GLU A 10 -10.52 2.95 3.47
C GLU A 10 -11.09 1.65 4.04
N PHE A 11 -10.25 0.92 4.78
CA PHE A 11 -10.59 -0.36 5.39
C PHE A 11 -11.35 -0.19 6.71
N ASP A 12 -11.03 0.86 7.48
CA ASP A 12 -11.72 1.14 8.73
C ASP A 12 -13.12 1.70 8.48
N LYS A 13 -14.13 0.93 8.87
CA LYS A 13 -15.54 1.28 8.66
C LYS A 13 -15.96 2.60 9.32
N TYR A 14 -15.29 3.04 10.39
CA TYR A 14 -15.64 4.29 11.07
C TYR A 14 -15.01 5.48 10.36
N ALA A 15 -13.75 5.35 9.93
CA ALA A 15 -13.07 6.35 9.10
C ALA A 15 -13.82 6.55 7.76
N ALA A 16 -14.24 5.47 7.10
CA ALA A 16 -15.02 5.55 5.86
C ALA A 16 -16.35 6.32 6.06
N LYS A 17 -17.08 6.04 7.15
CA LYS A 17 -18.30 6.76 7.52
C LYS A 17 -18.06 8.24 7.75
N SER A 18 -17.02 8.58 8.52
CA SER A 18 -16.64 9.97 8.76
C SER A 18 -16.27 10.69 7.46
N TYR A 19 -15.52 10.04 6.57
CA TYR A 19 -15.17 10.59 5.26
C TYR A 19 -16.41 10.91 4.42
N CYS A 20 -17.36 9.98 4.33
CA CYS A 20 -18.61 10.18 3.60
C CYS A 20 -19.44 11.34 4.15
N ALA A 21 -19.55 11.44 5.49
CA ALA A 21 -20.30 12.51 6.15
C ALA A 21 -19.69 13.90 5.92
N ILE A 22 -18.35 14.01 5.97
CA ILE A 22 -17.64 15.29 5.80
C ILE A 22 -17.65 15.75 4.34
N HIS A 23 -17.44 14.81 3.41
CA HIS A 23 -17.28 15.13 1.99
C HIS A 23 -18.58 15.00 1.17
N GLY A 24 -19.67 14.54 1.78
CA GLY A 24 -20.96 14.35 1.10
C GLY A 24 -20.89 13.32 -0.03
N THR A 25 -20.05 12.29 0.13
CA THR A 25 -19.84 11.24 -0.88
C THR A 25 -20.52 9.92 -0.49
N SER A 26 -20.79 9.08 -1.48
CA SER A 26 -21.39 7.75 -1.27
C SER A 26 -20.35 6.73 -0.77
N GLU A 27 -20.74 5.89 0.18
CA GLU A 27 -19.95 4.73 0.61
C GLU A 27 -19.71 3.73 -0.55
N THR A 28 -20.54 3.75 -1.60
CA THR A 28 -20.34 2.92 -2.81
C THR A 28 -19.07 3.25 -3.58
N LEU A 29 -18.45 4.41 -3.33
CA LEU A 29 -17.16 4.77 -3.93
C LEU A 29 -15.97 4.27 -3.09
N ASN A 30 -16.21 3.69 -1.91
CA ASN A 30 -15.16 3.09 -1.09
C ASN A 30 -14.73 1.73 -1.66
N LEU A 31 -13.46 1.59 -2.00
CA LEU A 31 -12.84 0.35 -2.44
C LEU A 31 -12.53 -0.61 -1.28
N GLY A 32 -12.50 -0.11 -0.04
CA GLY A 32 -12.28 -0.92 1.15
C GLY A 32 -10.84 -1.39 1.34
N ASP A 33 -10.62 -2.70 1.35
CA ASP A 33 -9.32 -3.33 1.54
C ASP A 33 -8.50 -3.28 0.23
N ILE A 34 -7.48 -2.42 0.19
CA ILE A 34 -6.63 -2.24 -1.01
C ILE A 34 -6.02 -3.54 -1.52
N THR A 35 -5.78 -4.54 -0.66
CA THR A 35 -5.18 -5.83 -1.05
C THR A 35 -6.10 -6.67 -1.93
N LYS A 36 -7.39 -6.34 -1.98
CA LYS A 36 -8.42 -7.05 -2.76
C LYS A 36 -8.88 -6.28 -3.99
N VAL A 37 -8.41 -5.05 -4.15
CA VAL A 37 -8.77 -4.17 -5.26
C VAL A 37 -8.06 -4.65 -6.52
N ASP A 38 -8.81 -4.93 -7.60
CA ASP A 38 -8.22 -5.16 -8.91
C ASP A 38 -7.99 -3.82 -9.62
N GLU A 39 -6.74 -3.51 -9.93
CA GLU A 39 -6.36 -2.25 -10.55
C GLU A 39 -6.85 -2.11 -12.01
N LYS A 40 -7.36 -3.18 -12.62
CA LYS A 40 -7.89 -3.19 -13.99
C LYS A 40 -9.39 -2.89 -14.07
N GLU A 41 -10.11 -3.10 -12.97
CA GLU A 41 -11.56 -2.92 -12.89
C GLU A 41 -11.94 -1.53 -12.36
N ILE A 42 -10.95 -0.66 -12.14
CA ILE A 42 -11.18 0.71 -11.67
C ILE A 42 -11.27 1.67 -12.85
N GLU A 43 -12.27 2.55 -12.78
CA GLU A 43 -12.42 3.66 -13.71
C GLU A 43 -11.13 4.51 -13.80
N PRO A 44 -10.66 4.84 -15.02
CA PRO A 44 -9.43 5.60 -15.19
C PRO A 44 -9.44 6.94 -14.42
N PHE A 45 -8.36 7.20 -13.70
CA PHE A 45 -8.14 8.47 -13.01
C PHE A 45 -6.78 9.08 -13.33
N ASN A 46 -6.68 10.40 -13.21
CA ASN A 46 -5.47 11.16 -13.55
C ASN A 46 -4.54 11.40 -12.35
N MET A 47 -5.05 11.23 -11.12
CA MET A 47 -4.38 11.62 -9.89
C MET A 47 -4.66 10.59 -8.79
N ILE A 48 -3.62 10.19 -8.07
CA ILE A 48 -3.73 9.35 -6.86
C ILE A 48 -3.05 10.02 -5.67
N CYS A 49 -3.71 9.99 -4.53
CA CYS A 49 -3.14 10.39 -3.25
C CYS A 49 -3.19 9.19 -2.30
N GLY A 50 -2.13 8.94 -1.56
CA GLY A 50 -2.13 7.85 -0.57
C GLY A 50 -0.96 7.90 0.38
N GLY A 51 -1.00 7.01 1.36
CA GLY A 51 0.07 6.76 2.30
C GLY A 51 -0.18 5.43 2.98
N SER A 52 0.81 4.53 2.98
CA SER A 52 0.68 3.30 3.75
C SER A 52 0.77 3.60 5.25
N PRO A 53 0.25 2.71 6.12
CA PRO A 53 0.47 2.82 7.56
C PRO A 53 1.96 3.04 7.87
N CYS A 54 2.32 4.07 8.63
CA CYS A 54 3.71 4.50 8.82
C CYS A 54 4.41 3.87 10.04
N GLN A 55 3.71 3.04 10.81
CA GLN A 55 4.15 2.56 12.13
C GLN A 55 5.44 1.73 12.05
N ASP A 56 5.64 0.95 11.00
CA ASP A 56 6.85 0.14 10.84
C ASP A 56 8.03 0.96 10.29
N PHE A 57 7.81 2.20 9.84
CA PHE A 57 8.88 3.15 9.49
C PHE A 57 9.17 4.16 10.61
N SER A 58 8.20 4.43 11.49
CA SER A 58 8.32 5.43 12.56
C SER A 58 9.45 5.13 13.55
N LEU A 59 10.14 6.18 14.01
CA LEU A 59 11.13 6.09 15.09
C LEU A 59 10.51 5.62 16.42
N ALA A 60 9.22 5.85 16.62
CA ALA A 60 8.48 5.42 17.80
C ALA A 60 7.98 3.96 17.72
N GLY A 61 8.14 3.31 16.55
CA GLY A 61 7.70 1.93 16.31
C GLY A 61 8.84 0.91 16.37
N LYS A 62 8.54 -0.34 15.99
CA LYS A 62 9.54 -1.43 15.92
C LYS A 62 10.53 -1.27 14.75
N GLN A 63 10.29 -0.32 13.86
CA GLN A 63 11.13 -0.06 12.69
C GLN A 63 11.35 -1.31 11.83
N ALA A 64 10.29 -2.08 11.58
CA ALA A 64 10.33 -3.30 10.76
C ALA A 64 10.32 -3.00 9.24
N GLY A 65 10.07 -1.75 8.83
CA GLY A 65 10.02 -1.35 7.44
C GLY A 65 8.95 -2.08 6.63
N ALA A 66 9.20 -2.26 5.33
CA ALA A 66 8.29 -2.97 4.41
C ALA A 66 8.54 -4.49 4.36
N VAL A 67 9.22 -5.08 5.35
CA VAL A 67 9.70 -6.48 5.31
C VAL A 67 8.56 -7.49 5.17
N TRP A 68 8.77 -8.48 4.32
CA TRP A 68 7.93 -9.66 4.13
C TRP A 68 8.67 -10.89 4.66
N LYS A 69 7.95 -11.78 5.34
CA LYS A 69 8.51 -13.00 5.94
C LYS A 69 7.75 -14.22 5.46
N CYS A 70 8.46 -15.16 4.83
CA CYS A 70 7.86 -16.45 4.52
C CYS A 70 7.60 -17.24 5.80
N ARG A 71 6.35 -17.64 6.04
CA ARG A 71 5.98 -18.45 7.21
C ARG A 71 6.46 -19.89 7.10
N SER A 72 6.64 -20.40 5.89
CA SER A 72 7.06 -21.79 5.65
C SER A 72 8.55 -22.04 5.92
N CYS A 73 9.43 -21.10 5.61
CA CYS A 73 10.89 -21.27 5.78
C CYS A 73 11.57 -20.17 6.61
N GLY A 74 10.84 -19.14 7.01
CA GLY A 74 11.37 -18.02 7.81
C GLY A 74 12.16 -16.98 7.03
N HIS A 75 12.35 -17.14 5.71
CA HIS A 75 13.11 -16.18 4.89
C HIS A 75 12.44 -14.80 4.86
N GLU A 76 13.20 -13.77 5.20
CA GLU A 76 12.77 -12.38 5.18
C GLU A 76 13.37 -11.65 3.97
N TYR A 77 12.57 -10.79 3.34
CA TYR A 77 12.99 -9.99 2.20
C TYR A 77 12.21 -8.68 2.14
N ASN A 78 12.79 -7.67 1.49
CA ASN A 78 12.10 -6.42 1.22
C ASN A 78 11.42 -6.52 -0.15
N PRO A 79 10.08 -6.50 -0.24
CA PRO A 79 9.37 -6.62 -1.50
C PRO A 79 9.69 -5.46 -2.46
N LEU A 80 10.11 -4.30 -1.94
CA LEU A 80 10.49 -3.14 -2.77
C LEU A 80 11.73 -3.41 -3.63
N GLN A 81 12.59 -4.35 -3.23
CA GLN A 81 13.79 -4.77 -3.96
C GLN A 81 13.54 -5.96 -4.90
N VAL A 82 12.39 -6.63 -4.75
CA VAL A 82 12.00 -7.75 -5.60
C VAL A 82 11.18 -7.23 -6.78
N HIS A 83 11.40 -7.82 -7.97
CA HIS A 83 10.61 -7.51 -9.16
C HIS A 83 9.12 -7.68 -8.86
N TYR A 84 8.29 -6.70 -9.25
CA TYR A 84 6.89 -6.62 -8.82
C TYR A 84 6.06 -7.89 -9.10
N SER A 85 6.41 -8.66 -10.14
CA SER A 85 5.71 -9.88 -10.52
C SER A 85 6.12 -11.12 -9.72
N LYS A 86 7.12 -11.01 -8.85
CA LYS A 86 7.69 -12.13 -8.10
C LYS A 86 7.63 -11.95 -6.58
N ARG A 87 7.03 -10.84 -6.11
CA ARG A 87 7.00 -10.47 -4.70
C ARG A 87 6.21 -11.46 -3.86
N ASP A 88 5.10 -11.99 -4.36
CA ASP A 88 4.18 -12.84 -3.60
C ASP A 88 4.63 -14.31 -3.49
N THR A 89 5.87 -14.61 -3.87
CA THR A 89 6.45 -15.95 -3.79
C THR A 89 7.82 -15.88 -3.12
N CYS A 90 8.04 -16.74 -2.12
CA CYS A 90 9.33 -16.86 -1.46
C CYS A 90 10.40 -17.38 -2.44
N SER A 91 11.49 -16.64 -2.61
CA SER A 91 12.63 -17.01 -3.45
C SER A 91 13.38 -18.26 -2.97
N MET A 92 13.28 -18.61 -1.69
CA MET A 92 14.01 -19.73 -1.09
C MET A 92 13.28 -21.07 -1.18
N CYS A 93 11.94 -21.07 -1.06
CA CYS A 93 11.15 -22.31 -1.00
C CYS A 93 9.93 -22.33 -1.92
N GLY A 94 9.65 -21.25 -2.67
CA GLY A 94 8.50 -21.16 -3.57
C GLY A 94 7.14 -21.00 -2.87
N SER A 95 7.10 -20.87 -1.53
CA SER A 95 5.85 -20.70 -0.79
C SER A 95 5.21 -19.33 -1.03
N HIS A 96 3.88 -19.30 -1.02
CA HIS A 96 3.05 -18.09 -1.06
C HIS A 96 2.55 -17.67 0.33
N ASP A 97 2.88 -18.42 1.38
CA ASP A 97 2.50 -18.10 2.76
C ASP A 97 3.44 -17.04 3.33
N ILE A 98 3.13 -15.78 3.03
CA ILE A 98 3.95 -14.61 3.34
C ILE A 98 3.26 -13.72 4.38
N ASP A 99 3.93 -13.51 5.51
CA ASP A 99 3.57 -12.51 6.50
C ASP A 99 4.10 -11.13 6.08
N LYS A 100 3.22 -10.12 6.08
CA LYS A 100 3.50 -8.78 5.53
C LYS A 100 3.38 -7.73 6.64
N THR A 101 4.36 -6.84 6.78
CA THR A 101 4.21 -5.69 7.70
C THR A 101 3.12 -4.74 7.22
N ARG A 102 2.52 -3.95 8.11
CA ARG A 102 1.44 -3.02 7.73
C ARG A 102 1.97 -1.91 6.82
N SER A 103 3.19 -1.44 7.08
CA SER A 103 3.84 -0.46 6.21
C SER A 103 4.21 -1.00 4.82
N SER A 104 4.20 -2.32 4.63
CA SER A 104 4.42 -2.89 3.30
C SER A 104 3.25 -2.66 2.33
N LEU A 105 2.08 -2.17 2.79
CA LEU A 105 0.97 -1.77 1.91
C LEU A 105 1.35 -0.67 0.88
N LEU A 106 2.51 -0.03 1.04
CA LEU A 106 3.14 0.76 -0.02
C LEU A 106 3.22 -0.03 -1.35
N VAL A 107 3.44 -1.34 -1.32
CA VAL A 107 3.47 -2.18 -2.53
C VAL A 107 2.13 -2.23 -3.26
N GLU A 108 1.02 -2.11 -2.54
CA GLU A 108 -0.33 -2.06 -3.12
C GLU A 108 -0.58 -0.72 -3.80
N TRP A 109 -0.14 0.38 -3.17
CA TRP A 109 -0.16 1.69 -3.82
C TRP A 109 0.68 1.72 -5.11
N LEU A 110 1.86 1.09 -5.10
CA LEU A 110 2.69 0.92 -6.31
C LEU A 110 2.02 0.01 -7.36
N ARG A 111 1.27 -1.02 -6.94
CA ARG A 111 0.48 -1.87 -7.84
C ARG A 111 -0.61 -1.05 -8.54
N MET A 112 -1.34 -0.23 -7.79
CA MET A 112 -2.35 0.68 -8.33
C MET A 112 -1.78 1.62 -9.39
N ILE A 113 -0.63 2.25 -9.13
CA ILE A 113 0.03 3.13 -10.12
C ILE A 113 0.45 2.37 -11.36
N ARG A 114 1.01 1.17 -11.19
CA ARG A 114 1.48 0.37 -12.33
C ARG A 114 0.34 -0.09 -13.24
N GLY A 115 -0.83 -0.38 -12.67
CA GLY A 115 -2.00 -0.79 -13.44
C GLY A 115 -2.78 0.37 -14.04
N VAL A 116 -3.22 1.32 -13.21
CA VAL A 116 -4.08 2.42 -13.66
C VAL A 116 -3.32 3.48 -14.45
N LYS A 117 -2.02 3.66 -14.14
CA LYS A 117 -1.13 4.66 -14.77
C LYS A 117 -1.68 6.10 -14.70
N PRO A 118 -1.93 6.64 -13.48
CA PRO A 118 -2.30 8.04 -13.33
C PRO A 118 -1.20 8.96 -13.84
N VAL A 119 -1.56 10.19 -14.19
CA VAL A 119 -0.62 11.22 -14.68
C VAL A 119 0.36 11.62 -13.60
N TRP A 120 -0.10 11.75 -12.35
CA TRP A 120 0.75 12.03 -11.20
C TRP A 120 0.17 11.42 -9.93
N GLY A 121 1.04 11.24 -8.93
CA GLY A 121 0.66 10.69 -7.64
C GLY A 121 1.39 11.38 -6.50
N ILE A 122 0.72 11.51 -5.37
CA ILE A 122 1.31 11.98 -4.11
C ILE A 122 1.30 10.81 -3.12
N TYR A 123 2.47 10.58 -2.51
CA TYR A 123 2.64 9.60 -1.46
C TYR A 123 3.13 10.27 -0.18
N GLU A 124 2.39 10.12 0.91
CA GLU A 124 2.75 10.63 2.23
C GLU A 124 3.29 9.50 3.13
N ASN A 125 4.32 9.82 3.92
CA ASN A 125 4.76 8.99 5.01
C ASN A 125 5.64 9.79 5.99
N VAL A 126 6.03 9.14 7.09
CA VAL A 126 6.97 9.71 8.06
C VAL A 126 8.39 9.82 7.48
N LYS A 127 9.13 10.85 7.91
CA LYS A 127 10.51 11.16 7.47
C LYS A 127 11.46 9.95 7.46
N ASN A 128 11.32 9.05 8.42
CA ASN A 128 12.22 7.90 8.56
C ASN A 128 11.99 6.80 7.52
N ILE A 129 10.99 6.90 6.63
CA ILE A 129 10.80 5.95 5.51
C ILE A 129 12.04 5.82 4.62
N VAL A 130 12.81 6.91 4.44
CA VAL A 130 14.08 6.92 3.68
C VAL A 130 15.31 6.75 4.57
N GLY A 131 15.13 6.35 5.84
CA GLY A 131 16.18 6.21 6.83
C GLY A 131 17.21 5.15 6.45
N LYS A 132 18.47 5.35 6.88
CA LYS A 132 19.59 4.45 6.54
C LYS A 132 19.34 2.98 6.90
N LYS A 133 18.57 2.72 7.95
CA LYS A 133 18.20 1.37 8.42
C LYS A 133 17.41 0.55 7.38
N PHE A 134 16.72 1.20 6.45
CA PHE A 134 15.89 0.55 5.43
C PHE A 134 16.55 0.51 4.05
N ARG A 135 17.79 0.97 3.95
CA ARG A 135 18.61 0.87 2.74
C ARG A 135 19.53 -0.33 2.91
N ASP A 136 19.77 -1.07 1.83
CA ASP A 136 20.81 -2.08 1.84
C ASP A 136 22.17 -1.42 2.08
N THR A 137 22.95 -2.00 2.99
CA THR A 137 24.40 -1.76 3.11
C THR A 137 25.17 -2.63 2.15
#